data_AF-A0A661QBE8-F1
#
_entry.id   AF-A0A661QBE8-F1
#
_cell.length_a   1.000
_cell.length_b   1.000
_cell.length_c   1.000
_cell.angle_alpha   90.00
_cell.angle_beta   90.00
_cell.angle_gamma   90.00
#
_symmetry.space_group_name_H-M   'P 1'
#
loop_
_entity.id
_entity.type
_entity.pdbx_description
1 polymer ?
#
loop_
_entity_poly.entity_id
_entity_poly.type
_entity_poly.pdbx_seq_one_letter_code
_entity_poly.pdbx_strand_id
1 'polypeptide(L)'
;FSHSGFLGIASDWNKVKGESIRITGSHKSSITHYIWAKFEEFKTRFVSDFAEIVPVGHAAVATFPDRPYLKWEFEYESQGGDPEKVRRDNPLTYMRACKKLYDFFCSFSGIAQGVTDPSGPTPWEDIATPLESLIRYEAPKQERVSKWKTAIAKGEFFKPKSADKKLHYDDGLWRPRLVEYRRKRNAPIEQSDTYRFICAAREHRRYVLLELLPTMGILT
;
A
#
# COMPACT_ATOMS: atom_id res chain seq x y z
N PHE A 1 5.41 -2.12 -4.60
CA PHE A 1 6.40 -1.18 -5.16
C PHE A 1 7.25 -0.54 -4.06
N SER A 2 6.72 0.33 -3.20
CA SER A 2 7.51 1.00 -2.14
C SER A 2 8.00 0.06 -1.03
N HIS A 3 7.33 -1.08 -0.83
CA HIS A 3 7.75 -2.14 0.09
C HIS A 3 8.75 -3.16 -0.52
N SER A 4 9.22 -2.93 -1.75
CA SER A 4 10.16 -3.86 -2.39
C SER A 4 11.44 -4.00 -1.58
N GLY A 5 11.92 -5.23 -1.40
CA GLY A 5 13.09 -5.53 -0.57
C GLY A 5 12.81 -5.68 0.93
N PHE A 6 11.54 -5.60 1.35
CA PHE A 6 11.13 -5.84 2.73
C PHE A 6 10.18 -7.05 2.80
N LEU A 7 10.77 -8.25 2.78
CA LEU A 7 9.99 -9.49 2.91
C LEU A 7 9.37 -9.58 4.31
N GLY A 8 8.18 -10.18 4.40
CA GLY A 8 7.53 -10.51 5.68
C GLY A 8 8.15 -11.71 6.41
N ILE A 9 9.37 -12.11 6.02
CA ILE A 9 10.15 -13.23 6.56
C ILE A 9 11.57 -12.70 6.80
N ALA A 10 12.28 -13.23 7.79
CA ALA A 10 13.62 -12.78 8.15
C ALA A 10 14.58 -13.43 7.18
N SER A 11 15.38 -12.61 6.53
CA SER A 11 16.38 -13.09 5.60
C SER A 11 17.57 -12.13 5.67
N ASP A 12 18.78 -12.62 5.46
CA ASP A 12 19.94 -11.71 5.40
C ASP A 12 19.76 -10.67 4.28
N TRP A 13 19.05 -11.04 3.21
CA TRP A 13 18.71 -10.19 2.07
C TRP A 13 17.84 -8.97 2.38
N ASN A 14 17.14 -8.92 3.52
CA ASN A 14 16.23 -7.82 3.87
C ASN A 14 16.51 -7.15 5.21
N LYS A 15 17.64 -7.43 5.88
CA LYS A 15 18.03 -6.79 7.14
C LYS A 15 18.53 -5.37 6.91
N VAL A 16 17.93 -4.40 7.59
CA VAL A 16 18.24 -2.97 7.43
C VAL A 16 18.91 -2.43 8.69
N LYS A 17 19.99 -1.66 8.53
CA LYS A 17 20.64 -0.91 9.61
C LYS A 17 19.74 0.25 10.04
N GLY A 18 19.03 0.13 11.16
CA GLY A 18 18.03 1.11 11.59
C GLY A 18 18.58 2.54 11.74
N GLU A 19 19.82 2.68 12.21
CA GLU A 19 20.53 3.95 12.40
C GLU A 19 20.94 4.64 11.08
N SER A 20 20.93 3.90 9.97
CA SER A 20 21.22 4.44 8.64
C SER A 20 20.01 5.16 8.01
N ILE A 21 18.80 5.00 8.57
CA ILE A 21 17.57 5.54 8.01
C ILE A 21 17.60 7.06 8.08
N ARG A 22 17.52 7.71 6.91
CA ARG A 22 17.49 9.17 6.81
C ARG A 22 16.40 9.62 5.85
N ILE A 23 15.69 10.68 6.24
CA ILE A 23 14.83 11.43 5.32
C ILE A 23 15.72 12.30 4.45
N THR A 24 15.47 12.32 3.15
CA THR A 24 16.24 13.09 2.17
C THR A 24 15.35 14.09 1.43
N GLY A 25 15.95 15.14 0.88
CA GLY A 25 15.19 16.22 0.23
C GLY A 25 14.59 17.22 1.23
N SER A 26 13.82 18.16 0.70
CA SER A 26 13.25 19.27 1.47
C SER A 26 11.85 18.93 1.94
N HIS A 27 11.67 18.78 3.25
CA HIS A 27 10.39 18.54 3.90
C HIS A 27 10.16 19.57 5.01
N LYS A 28 8.89 19.90 5.29
CA LYS A 28 8.57 20.79 6.42
C LYS A 28 8.99 20.13 7.75
N SER A 29 9.51 20.92 8.68
CA SER A 29 9.95 20.43 10.01
C SER A 29 8.83 19.68 10.75
N SER A 30 7.58 20.18 10.66
CA SER A 30 6.41 19.53 11.25
C SER A 30 6.11 18.15 10.65
N ILE A 31 6.35 17.97 9.34
CA ILE A 31 6.18 16.69 8.65
C ILE A 31 7.28 15.72 9.05
N THR A 32 8.53 16.16 9.10
CA THR A 32 9.65 15.37 9.60
C THR A 32 9.41 14.90 11.04
N HIS A 33 8.95 15.79 11.91
CA HIS A 33 8.59 15.45 13.29
C HIS A 33 7.46 14.42 13.34
N TYR A 34 6.40 14.60 12.56
CA TYR A 34 5.30 13.64 12.45
C TYR A 34 5.77 12.25 11.96
N ILE A 35 6.70 12.21 11.00
CA ILE A 35 7.26 10.95 10.49
C ILE A 35 7.97 10.20 11.59
N TRP A 36 8.89 10.87 12.30
CA TRP A 36 9.66 10.25 13.37
C TRP A 36 8.80 9.88 14.58
N ALA A 37 7.83 10.69 14.97
CA ALA A 37 6.89 10.34 16.03
C ALA A 37 6.13 9.03 15.72
N LYS A 38 5.73 8.83 14.45
CA LYS A 38 5.09 7.58 14.00
C LYS A 38 6.07 6.41 13.86
N PHE A 39 7.34 6.69 13.59
CA PHE A 39 8.39 5.68 13.62
C PHE A 39 8.59 5.14 15.05
N GLU A 40 8.69 6.03 16.04
CA GLU A 40 8.79 5.65 17.44
C GLU A 40 7.54 4.92 17.94
N GLU A 41 6.33 5.41 17.63
CA GLU A 41 5.08 4.71 17.98
C GLU A 41 5.04 3.29 17.42
N PHE A 42 5.48 3.11 16.17
CA PHE A 42 5.59 1.80 15.55
C PHE A 42 6.60 0.93 16.32
N LYS A 43 7.82 1.41 16.55
CA LYS A 43 8.83 0.66 17.30
C LYS A 43 8.33 0.25 18.69
N THR A 44 7.72 1.15 19.43
CA THR A 44 7.17 0.85 20.77
C THR A 44 6.15 -0.28 20.72
N ARG A 45 5.19 -0.23 19.78
CA ARG A 45 4.19 -1.30 19.60
C ARG A 45 4.81 -2.62 19.18
N PHE A 46 5.84 -2.59 18.34
CA PHE A 46 6.52 -3.80 17.89
C PHE A 46 7.36 -4.44 19.00
N VAL A 47 8.06 -3.64 19.80
CA VAL A 47 8.82 -4.12 20.96
C VAL A 47 7.89 -4.65 22.05
N SER A 48 6.71 -4.05 22.25
CA SER A 48 5.76 -4.51 23.27
C SER A 48 4.97 -5.76 22.88
N ASP A 49 4.54 -5.86 21.61
CA ASP A 49 3.53 -6.86 21.20
C ASP A 49 4.14 -8.06 20.46
N PHE A 50 5.36 -7.96 19.93
CA PHE A 50 5.92 -8.92 18.97
C PHE A 50 7.37 -9.37 19.26
N ALA A 51 7.90 -9.10 20.45
CA ALA A 51 9.29 -9.41 20.84
C ALA A 51 9.73 -10.87 20.60
N GLU A 52 8.79 -11.81 20.47
CA GLU A 52 9.09 -13.23 20.29
C GLU A 52 8.84 -13.80 18.88
N ILE A 53 8.17 -13.10 17.94
CA ILE A 53 7.55 -13.81 16.79
C ILE A 53 7.83 -13.23 15.38
N VAL A 54 8.33 -12.00 15.19
CA VAL A 54 8.41 -11.44 13.81
C VAL A 54 9.82 -11.06 13.35
N PRO A 55 10.25 -11.62 12.20
CA PRO A 55 11.34 -11.12 11.38
C PRO A 55 11.47 -9.61 11.18
N VAL A 56 12.67 -9.11 11.49
CA VAL A 56 13.08 -7.69 11.48
C VAL A 56 12.98 -6.99 10.11
N GLY A 57 12.90 -7.75 9.00
CA GLY A 57 13.10 -7.21 7.65
C GLY A 57 12.11 -6.13 7.19
N HIS A 58 10.80 -6.27 7.51
CA HIS A 58 9.82 -5.21 7.20
C HIS A 58 9.65 -4.20 8.34
N ALA A 59 9.78 -4.64 9.58
CA ALA A 59 9.62 -3.79 10.76
C ALA A 59 10.71 -2.70 10.86
N ALA A 60 11.92 -2.96 10.37
CA ALA A 60 13.05 -2.02 10.47
C ALA A 60 12.79 -0.65 9.82
N VAL A 61 12.03 -0.61 8.72
CA VAL A 61 11.71 0.63 7.99
C VAL A 61 10.34 1.21 8.35
N ALA A 62 9.61 0.53 9.23
CA ALA A 62 8.31 0.92 9.76
C ALA A 62 7.38 1.53 8.69
N THR A 63 6.95 2.78 8.90
CA THR A 63 5.97 3.49 8.06
C THR A 63 6.61 4.32 6.95
N PHE A 64 7.92 4.24 6.72
CA PHE A 64 8.59 5.03 5.67
C PHE A 64 8.11 4.66 4.26
N PRO A 65 7.98 3.37 3.89
CA PRO A 65 7.40 2.96 2.61
C PRO A 65 5.95 3.45 2.37
N ASP A 66 5.17 3.63 3.45
CA ASP A 66 3.75 4.02 3.41
C ASP A 66 3.51 5.52 3.14
N ARG A 67 4.59 6.30 2.98
CA ARG A 67 4.54 7.76 2.82
C ARG A 67 4.77 8.11 1.35
N PRO A 68 3.70 8.29 0.55
CA PRO A 68 3.82 8.49 -0.89
C PRO A 68 4.63 9.72 -1.29
N TYR A 69 4.72 10.73 -0.41
CA TYR A 69 5.50 11.95 -0.66
C TYR A 69 6.99 11.85 -0.29
N LEU A 70 7.40 10.77 0.41
CA LEU A 70 8.69 10.74 1.09
C LEU A 70 9.85 10.32 0.17
N LYS A 71 10.96 11.04 0.26
CA LYS A 71 12.26 10.54 -0.20
C LYS A 71 13.13 10.21 0.99
N TRP A 72 13.77 9.05 0.97
CA TRP A 72 14.52 8.55 2.12
C TRP A 72 15.59 7.56 1.69
N GLU A 73 16.49 7.24 2.59
CA GLU A 73 17.58 6.30 2.33
C GLU A 73 17.88 5.45 3.56
N PHE A 74 18.50 4.29 3.34
CA PHE A 74 18.94 3.34 4.35
C PHE A 74 20.05 2.44 3.78
N GLU A 75 20.68 1.64 4.63
CA GLU A 75 21.67 0.62 4.27
C GLU A 75 21.18 -0.77 4.72
N TYR A 76 21.47 -1.80 3.92
CA TYR A 76 21.30 -3.19 4.36
C TYR A 76 22.45 -3.59 5.32
N GLU A 77 22.19 -4.53 6.24
CA GLU A 77 23.19 -5.04 7.19
C GLU A 77 24.26 -5.89 6.51
N SER A 78 23.87 -6.80 5.62
CA SER A 78 24.79 -7.59 4.80
C SER A 78 24.07 -8.09 3.55
N GLN A 79 24.56 -7.71 2.38
CA GLN A 79 24.25 -8.37 1.11
C GLN A 79 25.49 -9.11 0.56
N GLY A 80 26.32 -9.67 1.46
CA GLY A 80 27.55 -10.36 1.07
C GLY A 80 28.67 -9.45 0.52
N GLY A 81 28.63 -8.15 0.83
CA GLY A 81 29.60 -7.12 0.42
C GLY A 81 29.47 -5.83 1.23
N ASP A 82 30.12 -4.73 0.80
CA ASP A 82 30.01 -3.41 1.44
C ASP A 82 28.54 -2.97 1.56
N PRO A 83 28.17 -2.25 2.64
CA PRO A 83 26.80 -1.82 2.85
C PRO A 83 26.33 -0.92 1.70
N GLU A 84 25.45 -1.46 0.86
CA GLU A 84 24.85 -0.70 -0.23
C GLU A 84 23.83 0.30 0.33
N LYS A 85 24.08 1.57 0.06
CA LYS A 85 23.17 2.66 0.40
C LYS A 85 22.01 2.71 -0.59
N VAL A 86 20.82 2.38 -0.12
CA VAL A 86 19.59 2.39 -0.91
C VAL A 86 18.89 3.73 -0.78
N ARG A 87 18.61 4.38 -1.91
CA ARG A 87 17.77 5.58 -1.99
C ARG A 87 16.38 5.23 -2.50
N ARG A 88 15.35 5.80 -1.87
CA ARG A 88 13.95 5.62 -2.20
C ARG A 88 13.32 6.96 -2.55
N ASP A 89 12.69 7.00 -3.72
CA ASP A 89 11.79 8.07 -4.15
C ASP A 89 10.37 7.48 -4.16
N ASN A 90 9.66 7.60 -3.03
CA ASN A 90 8.30 7.08 -2.95
C ASN A 90 7.38 7.76 -3.97
N PRO A 91 7.42 9.09 -4.19
CA PRO A 91 6.56 9.72 -5.20
C PRO A 91 6.66 9.05 -6.58
N LEU A 92 7.89 8.88 -7.08
CA LEU A 92 8.13 8.23 -8.36
C LEU A 92 7.66 6.77 -8.37
N THR A 93 7.89 6.06 -7.27
CA THR A 93 7.51 4.66 -7.11
C THR A 93 6.00 4.46 -7.07
N TYR A 94 5.28 5.33 -6.35
CA TYR A 94 3.83 5.34 -6.29
C TYR A 94 3.22 5.71 -7.65
N MET A 95 3.75 6.72 -8.35
CA MET A 95 3.25 7.07 -9.70
C MET A 95 3.40 5.91 -10.69
N ARG A 96 4.52 5.20 -10.65
CA ARG A 96 4.72 3.99 -11.48
C ARG A 96 3.72 2.88 -11.14
N ALA A 97 3.42 2.70 -9.85
CA ALA A 97 2.42 1.75 -9.40
C ALA A 97 1.02 2.14 -9.88
N CYS A 98 0.67 3.43 -9.78
CA CYS A 98 -0.60 3.96 -10.26
C CYS A 98 -0.78 3.75 -11.78
N LYS A 99 0.27 3.98 -12.59
CA LYS A 99 0.20 3.71 -14.03
C LYS A 99 -0.04 2.23 -14.32
N LYS A 100 0.68 1.32 -13.65
CA LYS A 100 0.47 -0.12 -13.81
C LYS A 100 -0.93 -0.57 -13.37
N LEU A 101 -1.47 0.00 -12.30
CA LEU A 101 -2.84 -0.27 -11.87
C LEU A 101 -3.86 0.25 -12.89
N TYR A 102 -3.64 1.44 -13.43
CA TYR A 102 -4.45 2.01 -14.50
C TYR A 102 -4.47 1.08 -15.73
N ASP A 103 -3.31 0.65 -16.21
CA ASP A 103 -3.20 -0.24 -17.37
C ASP A 103 -3.90 -1.58 -17.13
N PHE A 104 -3.74 -2.13 -15.92
CA PHE A 104 -4.44 -3.34 -15.50
C PHE A 104 -5.96 -3.17 -15.53
N PHE A 105 -6.49 -2.09 -14.92
CA PHE A 105 -7.93 -1.87 -14.89
C PHE A 105 -8.52 -1.52 -16.27
N CYS A 106 -7.76 -0.86 -17.14
CA CYS A 106 -8.17 -0.64 -18.53
C CYS A 106 -8.18 -1.95 -19.34
N SER A 107 -7.24 -2.86 -19.09
CA SER A 107 -7.25 -4.17 -19.73
C SER A 107 -8.40 -5.03 -19.21
N PHE A 108 -8.61 -5.01 -17.89
CA PHE A 108 -9.69 -5.74 -17.23
C PHE A 108 -11.08 -5.27 -17.68
N SER A 109 -11.27 -3.97 -17.88
CA SER A 109 -12.54 -3.41 -18.38
C SER A 109 -12.90 -3.91 -19.78
N GLY A 110 -11.92 -4.21 -20.63
CA GLY A 110 -12.15 -4.81 -21.95
C GLY A 110 -12.68 -6.25 -21.89
N ILE A 111 -12.46 -6.96 -20.77
CA ILE A 111 -12.82 -8.37 -20.60
C ILE A 111 -14.10 -8.52 -19.75
N ALA A 112 -14.24 -7.69 -18.73
CA ALA A 112 -15.32 -7.81 -17.75
C ALA A 112 -16.57 -7.04 -18.20
N GLN A 113 -17.52 -7.76 -18.81
CA GLN A 113 -18.80 -7.18 -19.23
C GLN A 113 -19.65 -6.74 -18.02
N GLY A 114 -20.26 -5.55 -18.11
CA GLY A 114 -21.24 -5.07 -17.12
C GLY A 114 -20.67 -4.45 -15.84
N VAL A 115 -19.35 -4.34 -15.70
CA VAL A 115 -18.69 -3.72 -14.52
C VAL A 115 -17.96 -2.42 -14.86
N THR A 116 -18.06 -1.95 -16.10
CA THR A 116 -17.35 -0.78 -16.61
C THR A 116 -18.26 0.44 -16.66
N ASP A 117 -17.67 1.63 -16.56
CA ASP A 117 -18.43 2.84 -16.88
C ASP A 117 -18.70 2.89 -18.40
N PRO A 118 -19.93 3.15 -18.84
CA PRO A 118 -20.25 3.27 -20.27
C PRO A 118 -19.44 4.35 -20.99
N SER A 119 -18.94 5.35 -20.25
CA SER A 119 -18.12 6.44 -20.79
C SER A 119 -16.68 6.02 -21.10
N GLY A 120 -16.28 4.80 -20.71
CA GLY A 120 -14.92 4.31 -20.85
C GLY A 120 -13.95 4.86 -19.79
N PRO A 121 -12.66 4.46 -19.86
CA PRO A 121 -11.64 4.96 -18.94
C PRO A 121 -11.28 6.42 -19.25
N THR A 122 -11.08 7.22 -18.21
CA THR A 122 -10.44 8.54 -18.35
C THR A 122 -9.00 8.36 -18.89
N PRO A 123 -8.52 9.18 -19.84
CA PRO A 123 -7.13 9.15 -20.29
C PRO A 123 -6.13 9.29 -19.14
N TRP A 124 -4.97 8.63 -19.24
CA TRP A 124 -3.96 8.66 -18.20
C TRP A 124 -3.43 10.09 -17.96
N GLU A 125 -3.30 10.86 -19.03
CA GLU A 125 -2.75 12.21 -19.06
C GLU A 125 -3.62 13.17 -18.22
N ASP A 126 -4.93 12.97 -18.26
CA ASP A 126 -5.91 13.77 -17.51
C ASP A 126 -5.91 13.43 -16.01
N ILE A 127 -5.56 12.20 -15.64
CA ILE A 127 -5.51 11.77 -14.23
C ILE A 127 -4.13 11.93 -13.61
N ALA A 128 -3.05 11.90 -14.40
CA ALA A 128 -1.68 11.83 -13.90
C ALA A 128 -1.30 13.06 -13.06
N THR A 129 -1.62 14.26 -13.56
CA THR A 129 -1.30 15.53 -12.89
C THR A 129 -2.00 15.70 -11.53
N PRO A 130 -3.34 15.59 -11.44
CA PRO A 130 -4.01 15.68 -10.13
C PRO A 130 -3.57 14.56 -9.19
N LEU A 131 -3.30 13.36 -9.72
CA LEU A 131 -2.81 12.24 -8.94
C LEU A 131 -1.42 12.50 -8.35
N GLU A 132 -0.48 13.02 -9.14
CA GLU A 132 0.86 13.37 -8.67
C GLU A 132 0.80 14.42 -7.56
N SER A 133 -0.08 15.42 -7.69
CA SER A 133 -0.33 16.43 -6.65
C SER A 133 -0.79 15.79 -5.33
N LEU A 134 -1.68 14.79 -5.38
CA LEU A 134 -2.12 14.05 -4.19
C LEU A 134 -1.02 13.16 -3.60
N ILE A 135 -0.24 12.48 -4.44
CA ILE A 135 0.87 11.62 -4.02
C ILE A 135 1.96 12.44 -3.32
N ARG A 136 2.29 13.62 -3.84
CA ARG A 136 3.30 14.53 -3.27
C ARG A 136 2.79 15.37 -2.10
N TYR A 137 1.49 15.33 -1.78
CA TYR A 137 0.93 16.14 -0.70
C TYR A 137 1.41 15.69 0.68
N GLU A 138 2.32 16.47 1.25
CA GLU A 138 2.85 16.27 2.59
C GLU A 138 1.85 16.70 3.67
N ALA A 139 1.22 15.71 4.30
CA ALA A 139 0.37 15.93 5.46
C ALA A 139 0.24 14.64 6.31
N PRO A 140 -0.26 14.75 7.55
CA PRO A 140 -0.75 13.62 8.33
C PRO A 140 -1.82 12.82 7.59
N LYS A 141 -1.97 11.54 7.96
CA LYS A 141 -2.87 10.58 7.30
C LYS A 141 -4.27 11.14 7.01
N GLN A 142 -4.93 11.72 8.02
CA GLN A 142 -6.32 12.17 7.88
C GLN A 142 -6.49 13.35 6.93
N GLU A 143 -5.53 14.29 6.92
CA GLU A 143 -5.55 15.41 5.98
C GLU A 143 -5.36 14.93 4.54
N ARG A 144 -4.47 13.95 4.30
CA ARG A 144 -4.34 13.35 2.98
C ARG A 144 -5.63 12.66 2.56
N VAL A 145 -6.25 11.87 3.44
CA VAL A 145 -7.54 11.20 3.17
C VAL A 145 -8.61 12.23 2.81
N SER A 146 -8.68 13.34 3.55
CA SER A 146 -9.60 14.45 3.25
C SER A 146 -9.35 15.01 1.85
N LYS A 147 -8.09 15.30 1.50
CA LYS A 147 -7.72 15.83 0.18
C LYS A 147 -8.11 14.88 -0.96
N TRP A 148 -7.90 13.57 -0.78
CA TRP A 148 -8.35 12.53 -1.71
C TRP A 148 -9.87 12.54 -1.91
N LYS A 149 -10.64 12.59 -0.82
CA LYS A 149 -12.12 12.65 -0.89
C LYS A 149 -12.58 13.93 -1.60
N THR A 150 -11.95 15.07 -1.33
CA THR A 150 -12.26 16.33 -2.01
C THR A 150 -11.99 16.24 -3.51
N ALA A 151 -10.85 15.70 -3.94
CA ALA A 151 -10.51 15.55 -5.36
C ALA A 151 -11.52 14.65 -6.09
N ILE A 152 -11.89 13.53 -5.48
CA ILE A 152 -12.93 12.62 -6.01
C ILE A 152 -14.29 13.34 -6.10
N ALA A 153 -14.72 14.03 -5.04
CA ALA A 153 -16.02 14.70 -5.01
C ALA A 153 -16.13 15.84 -6.05
N LYS A 154 -15.01 16.50 -6.36
CA LYS A 154 -14.89 17.52 -7.41
C LYS A 154 -14.84 16.94 -8.82
N GLY A 155 -14.61 15.64 -8.95
CA GLY A 155 -14.49 14.96 -10.24
C GLY A 155 -13.15 15.17 -10.93
N GLU A 156 -12.06 15.31 -10.16
CA GLU A 156 -10.71 15.51 -10.71
C GLU A 156 -10.19 14.30 -11.51
N PHE A 157 -10.80 13.12 -11.36
CA PHE A 157 -10.36 11.87 -12.02
C PHE A 157 -11.42 11.26 -12.94
N PHE A 158 -12.69 11.44 -12.60
CA PHE A 158 -13.85 10.86 -13.27
C PHE A 158 -15.11 11.62 -12.82
N LYS A 159 -16.23 11.44 -13.53
CA LYS A 159 -17.51 12.03 -13.15
C LYS A 159 -18.08 11.32 -11.91
N PRO A 160 -18.12 11.96 -10.72
CA PRO A 160 -18.47 11.27 -9.49
C PRO A 160 -19.98 11.02 -9.38
N LYS A 161 -20.36 9.81 -8.99
CA LYS A 161 -21.73 9.44 -8.60
C LYS A 161 -21.99 9.85 -7.15
N SER A 162 -23.26 9.80 -6.73
CA SER A 162 -23.64 10.14 -5.34
C SER A 162 -22.94 9.29 -4.28
N ALA A 163 -22.60 8.03 -4.61
CA ALA A 163 -21.84 7.15 -3.73
C ALA A 163 -20.38 7.60 -3.56
N ASP A 164 -19.72 8.04 -4.63
CA ASP A 164 -18.31 8.48 -4.61
C ASP A 164 -18.13 9.73 -3.75
N LYS A 165 -19.13 10.62 -3.74
CA LYS A 165 -19.15 11.82 -2.88
C LYS A 165 -19.33 11.51 -1.40
N LYS A 166 -19.84 10.32 -1.06
CA LYS A 166 -20.07 9.84 0.31
C LYS A 166 -19.05 8.77 0.72
N LEU A 167 -17.91 8.69 0.03
CA LEU A 167 -16.90 7.67 0.27
C LEU A 167 -16.44 7.68 1.74
N HIS A 168 -16.66 6.55 2.41
CA HIS A 168 -16.26 6.31 3.78
C HIS A 168 -15.66 4.92 3.89
N TYR A 169 -14.40 4.85 4.35
CA TYR A 169 -13.77 3.58 4.65
C TYR A 169 -14.19 3.11 6.04
N ASP A 170 -14.89 1.99 6.12
CA ASP A 170 -15.25 1.29 7.36
C ASP A 170 -14.32 0.08 7.50
N ASP A 171 -13.42 0.10 8.48
CA ASP A 171 -12.47 -0.98 8.75
C ASP A 171 -13.16 -2.28 9.22
N GLY A 172 -14.36 -2.15 9.80
CA GLY A 172 -15.17 -3.27 10.23
C GLY A 172 -15.64 -4.15 9.08
N LEU A 173 -15.85 -3.59 7.88
CA LEU A 173 -16.40 -4.30 6.71
C LEU A 173 -15.58 -5.52 6.29
N TRP A 174 -14.28 -5.51 6.58
CA TRP A 174 -13.35 -6.56 6.18
C TRP A 174 -13.12 -7.60 7.27
N ARG A 175 -13.77 -7.47 8.43
CA ARG A 175 -13.68 -8.44 9.53
C ARG A 175 -14.62 -9.63 9.24
N PRO A 176 -14.13 -10.88 9.21
CA PRO A 176 -14.94 -12.05 8.83
C PRO A 176 -16.26 -12.17 9.59
N ARG A 177 -16.27 -11.90 10.90
CA ARG A 177 -17.48 -11.93 11.73
C ARG A 177 -18.54 -10.89 11.33
N LEU A 178 -18.12 -9.73 10.80
CA LEU A 178 -19.05 -8.68 10.39
C LEU A 178 -19.69 -8.99 9.03
N VAL A 179 -19.00 -9.75 8.18
CA VAL A 179 -19.55 -10.25 6.90
C VAL A 179 -20.74 -11.17 7.16
N GLU A 180 -20.62 -12.08 8.12
CA GLU A 180 -21.72 -12.96 8.54
C GLU A 180 -22.92 -12.18 9.10
N TYR A 181 -22.68 -11.06 9.76
CA TYR A 181 -23.73 -10.24 10.34
C TYR A 181 -24.41 -9.32 9.32
N ARG A 182 -23.66 -8.76 8.36
CA ARG A 182 -24.16 -7.81 7.35
C ARG A 182 -24.72 -8.47 6.09
N ARG A 183 -24.50 -9.78 5.88
CA ARG A 183 -25.10 -10.49 4.74
C ARG A 183 -26.62 -10.51 4.85
N LYS A 184 -27.32 -10.50 3.71
CA LYS A 184 -28.75 -10.82 3.69
C LYS A 184 -28.93 -12.22 4.26
N ARG A 185 -29.86 -12.39 5.21
CA ARG A 185 -30.06 -13.64 5.97
C ARG A 185 -30.22 -14.89 5.08
N ASN A 186 -30.73 -14.70 3.86
CA ASN A 186 -31.02 -15.77 2.90
C ASN A 186 -29.96 -15.92 1.79
N ALA A 187 -28.88 -15.13 1.79
CA ALA A 187 -27.80 -15.25 0.81
C ALA A 187 -26.64 -16.10 1.39
N PRO A 188 -26.16 -17.13 0.66
CA PRO A 188 -24.97 -17.90 1.05
C PRO A 188 -23.75 -16.97 1.23
N ILE A 189 -22.89 -17.27 2.20
CA ILE A 189 -21.70 -16.43 2.49
C ILE A 189 -20.71 -16.42 1.33
N GLU A 190 -20.68 -17.52 0.56
CA GLU A 190 -19.84 -17.77 -0.61
C GLU A 190 -20.14 -16.80 -1.76
N GLN A 191 -21.33 -16.19 -1.75
CA GLN A 191 -21.75 -15.19 -2.73
C GLN A 191 -21.37 -13.77 -2.31
N SER A 192 -20.88 -13.55 -1.08
CA SER A 192 -20.45 -12.22 -0.64
C SER A 192 -19.10 -11.83 -1.25
N ASP A 193 -18.95 -10.55 -1.60
CA ASP A 193 -17.69 -10.01 -2.14
C ASP A 193 -16.53 -10.20 -1.18
N THR A 194 -16.75 -10.03 0.13
CA THR A 194 -15.70 -10.21 1.14
C THR A 194 -15.22 -11.65 1.21
N TYR A 195 -16.12 -12.64 1.16
CA TYR A 195 -15.72 -14.05 1.13
C TYR A 195 -14.90 -14.36 -0.12
N ARG A 196 -15.39 -13.95 -1.29
CA ARG A 196 -14.70 -14.15 -2.57
C ARG A 196 -13.31 -13.51 -2.58
N PHE A 197 -13.19 -12.29 -2.05
CA PHE A 197 -11.92 -11.61 -1.88
C PHE A 197 -10.96 -12.39 -0.96
N ILE A 198 -11.43 -12.85 0.21
CA ILE A 198 -10.62 -13.63 1.14
C ILE A 198 -10.13 -14.94 0.49
N CYS A 199 -11.00 -15.64 -0.24
CA CYS A 199 -10.62 -16.86 -0.96
C CYS A 199 -9.57 -16.57 -2.04
N ALA A 200 -9.77 -15.54 -2.86
CA ALA A 200 -8.80 -15.14 -3.87
C ALA A 200 -7.44 -14.74 -3.25
N ALA A 201 -7.45 -13.99 -2.15
CA ALA A 201 -6.24 -13.61 -1.42
C ALA A 201 -5.51 -14.83 -0.82
N ARG A 202 -6.25 -15.80 -0.28
CA ARG A 202 -5.69 -17.06 0.23
C ARG A 202 -5.05 -17.88 -0.88
N GLU A 203 -5.72 -17.99 -2.01
CA GLU A 203 -5.20 -18.75 -3.16
C GLU A 203 -3.96 -18.09 -3.76
N HIS A 204 -3.99 -16.76 -3.92
CA HIS A 204 -2.82 -16.01 -4.35
C HIS A 204 -1.65 -16.18 -3.37
N ARG A 205 -1.90 -16.10 -2.05
CA ARG A 205 -0.87 -16.36 -1.04
C ARG A 205 -0.31 -17.78 -1.15
N ARG A 206 -1.17 -18.79 -1.35
CA ARG A 206 -0.76 -20.19 -1.53
C ARG A 206 0.18 -20.31 -2.74
N TYR A 207 -0.22 -19.80 -3.89
CA TYR A 207 0.60 -19.79 -5.11
C TYR A 207 1.95 -19.09 -4.87
N VAL A 208 1.95 -17.90 -4.26
CA VAL A 208 3.19 -17.16 -4.01
C VAL A 208 4.14 -17.96 -3.12
N LEU A 209 3.65 -18.54 -2.03
CA LEU A 209 4.50 -19.22 -1.04
C LEU A 209 4.91 -20.63 -1.45
N LEU A 210 4.05 -21.39 -2.13
CA LEU A 210 4.29 -22.80 -2.43
C LEU A 210 4.80 -23.04 -3.85
N GLU A 211 4.61 -22.09 -4.77
CA GLU A 211 4.95 -22.27 -6.18
C GLU A 211 5.95 -21.21 -6.63
N LEU A 212 5.61 -19.92 -6.55
CA LEU A 212 6.44 -18.84 -7.10
C LEU A 212 7.77 -18.68 -6.37
N LEU A 213 7.76 -18.48 -5.05
CA LEU A 213 8.98 -18.25 -4.28
C LEU A 213 9.91 -19.48 -4.27
N PRO A 214 9.39 -20.72 -4.15
CA PRO A 214 10.23 -21.92 -4.30
C PRO A 214 10.84 -22.07 -5.69
N THR A 215 10.07 -21.81 -6.76
CA THR A 215 10.62 -21.85 -8.13
C THR A 215 11.77 -20.87 -8.33
N MET A 216 11.77 -19.76 -7.59
CA MET A 216 12.82 -18.74 -7.62
C MET A 216 13.94 -19.00 -6.60
N GLY A 217 13.89 -20.11 -5.84
CA GLY A 217 14.89 -20.46 -4.82
C GLY A 217 14.90 -19.54 -3.58
N ILE A 218 13.84 -18.75 -3.39
CA ILE A 218 13.73 -17.79 -2.26
C ILE A 218 13.22 -18.48 -0.99
N LEU A 219 12.34 -19.47 -1.15
CA LEU A 219 11.85 -20.33 -0.07
C LEU A 219 12.16 -21.78 -0.42
N THR A 220 12.72 -22.53 0.51
CA THR A 220 13.02 -23.97 0.37
C THR A 220 12.16 -24.78 1.31
#